data_AF-A0A9N9IIX9-F1
#
_entry.id   AF-A0A9N9IIX9-F1
#
_cell.length_a   1.000
_cell.length_b   1.000
_cell.length_c   1.000
_cell.angle_alpha   90.00
_cell.angle_beta   90.00
_cell.angle_gamma   90.00
#
_symmetry.space_group_name_H-M   'P 1'
#
loop_
_entity.id
_entity.type
_entity.pdbx_description
1 polymer ?
#
loop_
_entity_poly.entity_id
_entity_poly.type
_entity_poly.pdbx_seq_one_letter_code
_entity_poly.pdbx_strand_id
1 'polypeptide(L)' 'MSNKKYIEWLEKSIANKYVNHFEYSEFQDFRLIGNGAFGEVMHAYWKNQGCD' A
#
# COMPACT_ATOMS: atom_id res chain seq x y z
N MET A 1 -14.76 -22.14 5.78
CA MET A 1 -14.62 -21.06 6.79
C MET A 1 -13.16 -20.65 6.84
N SER A 2 -12.79 -19.44 6.41
CA SER A 2 -11.45 -18.90 6.68
C SER A 2 -11.31 -17.42 6.29
N ASN A 3 -11.77 -17.02 5.09
CA ASN A 3 -11.47 -15.68 4.57
C ASN A 3 -12.15 -14.53 5.32
N LYS A 4 -13.38 -14.73 5.81
CA LYS A 4 -14.16 -13.64 6.42
C LYS A 4 -13.49 -13.07 7.68
N LYS A 5 -12.89 -13.92 8.51
CA LYS A 5 -12.20 -13.49 9.73
C LYS A 5 -10.98 -12.63 9.43
N TYR A 6 -10.19 -12.98 8.42
CA TYR A 6 -8.99 -12.23 8.05
C TYR A 6 -9.35 -10.91 7.36
N ILE A 7 -10.39 -10.89 6.53
CA ILE A 7 -10.92 -9.67 5.92
C ILE A 7 -11.42 -8.71 7.00
N GLU A 8 -12.26 -9.17 7.93
CA GLU A 8 -12.76 -8.34 9.04
C GLU A 8 -11.64 -7.80 9.93
N TRP A 9 -10.60 -8.61 10.17
CA TRP A 9 -9.42 -8.17 10.92
C TRP A 9 -8.65 -7.07 10.17
N LEU A 10 -8.44 -7.24 8.87
CA LEU A 10 -7.75 -6.26 8.03
C LEU A 10 -8.53 -4.94 7.97
N GLU A 11 -9.84 -5.00 7.68
CA GLU A 11 -10.73 -3.84 7.62
C GLU A 11 -10.72 -3.07 8.95
N LYS A 12 -10.83 -3.78 10.09
CA LYS A 12 -10.73 -3.15 11.42
C LYS A 12 -9.36 -2.55 11.69
N SER A 13 -8.29 -3.17 11.22
CA SER A 13 -6.92 -2.67 11.43
C SER A 13 -6.66 -1.38 10.64
N ILE A 14 -7.21 -1.29 9.42
CA ILE A 14 -7.20 -0.06 8.61
C ILE A 14 -8.06 1.03 9.28
N ALA A 15 -9.29 0.70 9.69
CA ALA A 15 -10.20 1.65 10.34
C ALA A 15 -9.64 2.21 11.66
N ASN A 16 -8.97 1.36 12.45
CA ASN A 16 -8.32 1.74 13.70
C ASN A 16 -6.93 2.39 13.51
N LYS A 17 -6.49 2.62 12.25
CA LYS A 17 -5.19 3.23 11.91
C LYS A 17 -3.98 2.45 12.43
N TYR A 18 -4.11 1.15 12.66
CA TYR A 18 -2.98 0.26 12.96
C TYR A 18 -2.21 -0.11 11.69
N VAL A 19 -2.88 -0.05 10.55
CA VAL A 19 -2.30 -0.25 9.22
C VAL A 19 -2.63 0.98 8.38
N ASN A 20 -1.59 1.64 7.86
CA ASN A 20 -1.79 2.72 6.91
C ASN A 20 -2.19 2.13 5.56
N HIS A 21 -3.26 2.67 4.99
CA HIS A 21 -3.76 2.29 3.68
C HIS A 21 -3.57 3.45 2.72
N PHE A 22 -2.87 3.19 1.61
CA PHE A 22 -2.61 4.16 0.55
C PHE A 22 -3.05 3.54 -0.77
N GLU A 23 -3.88 4.26 -1.52
CA GLU A 23 -4.26 3.84 -2.86
C GLU A 23 -3.03 3.92 -3.78
N TYR A 24 -2.88 2.96 -4.69
CA TYR A 24 -1.75 2.95 -5.64
C TYR A 24 -1.69 4.25 -6.48
N SER A 25 -2.85 4.85 -6.75
CA SER A 25 -3.00 6.12 -7.46
C SER A 25 -2.48 7.33 -6.70
N GLU A 26 -2.17 7.21 -5.41
CA GLU A 26 -1.53 8.26 -4.61
C GLU A 26 -0.02 8.37 -4.86
N PHE A 27 0.56 7.43 -5.60
CA PHE A 27 1.97 7.48 -5.98
C PHE A 27 2.13 7.95 -7.43
N GLN A 28 3.28 8.55 -7.73
CA GLN A 28 3.65 9.02 -9.07
C GLN A 28 5.15 8.89 -9.31
N ASP A 29 5.56 9.21 -10.54
CA ASP A 29 6.95 9.22 -10.98
C ASP A 29 7.66 7.88 -10.75
N PHE A 30 6.96 6.81 -11.12
CA PHE A 30 7.45 5.44 -10.99
C PHE A 30 8.70 5.22 -11.84
N ARG A 31 9.78 4.78 -11.21
CA ARG A 31 11.04 4.39 -11.86
C ARG A 31 11.42 2.98 -11.42
N LEU A 32 11.63 2.09 -12.39
CA LEU A 32 12.19 0.76 -12.15
C LEU A 32 13.59 0.88 -11.55
N ILE A 33 13.80 0.23 -10.41
CA ILE A 33 15.12 0.13 -9.76
C ILE A 33 15.61 -1.31 -9.60
N GLY A 34 14.76 -2.29 -9.87
CA GLY A 34 15.14 -3.70 -9.88
C GLY A 34 14.02 -4.59 -10.39
N ASN A 35 14.39 -5.70 -11.01
CA ASN A 35 13.46 -6.71 -11.51
C ASN A 35 13.95 -8.10 -11.06
N GLY A 36 13.05 -8.92 -10.55
CA GLY A 36 13.32 -10.30 -10.15
C GLY A 36 12.22 -11.25 -10.61
N ALA A 37 12.36 -12.54 -10.30
CA ALA A 37 11.47 -13.58 -10.78
C ALA A 37 9.97 -13.41 -10.41
N PHE A 38 9.68 -12.61 -9.36
CA PHE A 38 8.33 -12.46 -8.81
C PHE A 38 7.77 -11.04 -8.92
N GLY A 39 8.52 -10.11 -9.52
CA GLY A 39 8.04 -8.74 -9.70
C GLY A 39 9.13 -7.69 -9.83
N GLU A 40 8.67 -6.47 -9.97
CA GLU A 40 9.49 -5.28 -10.14
C GLU A 40 9.50 -4.44 -8.87
N VAL A 41 10.63 -3.80 -8.61
CA VAL A 41 10.78 -2.80 -7.55
C VAL A 41 10.78 -1.43 -8.20
N MET A 42 9.79 -0.62 -7.84
CA MET A 42 9.61 0.76 -8.31
C MET A 42 9.99 1.74 -7.21
N HIS A 43 10.78 2.75 -7.54
CA HIS A 43 10.86 3.99 -6.78
C HIS A 43 9.71 4.91 -7.22
N ALA A 44 8.97 5.51 -6.28
CA ALA A 44 7.86 6.41 -6.56
C ALA A 44 7.77 7.52 -5.49
N TYR A 45 7.22 8.68 -5.85
CA TYR A 45 6.88 9.73 -4.90
C TYR A 45 5.42 9.60 -4.48
N TRP A 46 5.16 9.73 -3.18
CA TRP A 46 3.79 9.87 -2.66
C TRP A 46 3.31 11.31 -2.87
N LYS A 47 2.15 11.48 -3.50
CA LYS A 47 1.60 12.79 -3.91
C LYS A 47 1.28 13.70 -2.73
N ASN A 48 0.84 13.13 -1.61
CA ASN A 48 0.41 13.86 -0.43
C ASN A 48 1.55 14.06 0.58
N GLN A 49 2.69 14.61 0.16
CA GLN A 49 3.67 15.18 1.11
C GLN A 49 3.16 16.48 1.77
N GLY A 50 1.86 16.56 2.06
CA GLY A 50 1.28 17.59 2.90
C GLY A 50 1.61 17.27 4.35
N CYS A 51 2.64 17.93 4.88
CA CYS A 51 2.73 18.13 6.31
C CYS A 51 1.50 18.94 6.75
N ASP A 52 0.62 18.31 7.52
CA ASP A 52 -0.08 19.01 8.60
C ASP A 52 0.85 19.10 9.81
#